data_AF-A0A2E0EP92-F1
#
_entry.id   AF-A0A2E0EP92-F1
#
_cell.length_a   1.000
_cell.length_b   1.000
_cell.length_c   1.000
_cell.angle_alpha   90.00
_cell.angle_beta   90.00
_cell.angle_gamma   90.00
#
_symmetry.space_group_name_H-M   'P 1'
#
loop_
_entity.id
_entity.type
_entity.pdbx_description
1 polymer ?
#
loop_
_entity_poly.entity_id
_entity_poly.type
_entity_poly.pdbx_seq_one_letter_code
_entity_poly.pdbx_strand_id
1 'polypeptide(L)'
;MSYDQVMFDLPQNAFEGMPMMQPANPKKRKKQQKKYATVFHPTMEAVCEELFYFADKQKAEARLANIRDTFVGRKLPAGEQWPSDVFELWIRGYAVSEEEEDSGYRGHYARITVAKGDDALWTLKPQKLDEPLHKHPQRKRPDHSHPDWNYPVMRGIKKGRIYEDYDQALGELETLHIDFPDVTIPGKGKLHIIVYEGKEAENYTNKYILSIKTQDEDGRCIIEYKLKDPVAKKAPNLKQKRHEETEEVIGSFTQKLKGERFRKK
;
A
#
# COMPACT_ATOMS: atom_id res chain seq x y z
N MET A 1 -61.83 44.09 3.32
CA MET A 1 -62.25 43.01 2.40
C MET A 1 -61.63 41.73 2.93
N SER A 2 -62.43 40.88 3.58
CA SER A 2 -61.96 39.65 4.23
C SER A 2 -61.97 38.48 3.25
N TYR A 3 -60.94 37.66 3.33
CA TYR A 3 -60.80 36.37 2.63
C TYR A 3 -61.33 35.28 3.55
N ASP A 4 -62.65 35.19 3.66
CA ASP A 4 -63.33 34.06 4.27
C ASP A 4 -64.22 33.39 3.21
N GLN A 5 -64.33 32.07 3.31
CA GLN A 5 -65.26 31.21 2.59
C GLN A 5 -65.01 31.01 1.08
N VAL A 6 -64.13 30.06 0.75
CA VAL A 6 -64.40 29.14 -0.36
C VAL A 6 -64.19 27.71 0.16
N MET A 7 -65.26 27.16 0.72
CA MET A 7 -65.41 25.74 1.03
C MET A 7 -65.42 24.96 -0.29
N PHE A 8 -64.38 24.17 -0.53
CA PHE A 8 -64.35 23.18 -1.61
C PHE A 8 -64.98 21.88 -1.09
N ASP A 9 -66.25 21.66 -1.43
CA ASP A 9 -66.91 20.36 -1.30
C ASP A 9 -66.30 19.40 -2.34
N LEU A 10 -65.33 18.59 -1.93
CA LEU A 10 -64.87 17.46 -2.71
C LEU A 10 -65.68 16.21 -2.34
N PRO A 11 -66.28 15.51 -3.33
CA PRO A 11 -67.06 14.30 -3.08
C PRO A 11 -66.18 13.18 -2.50
N GLN A 12 -66.62 12.61 -1.36
CA GLN A 12 -65.89 11.62 -0.57
C GLN A 12 -65.74 10.22 -1.23
N ASN A 13 -66.28 9.99 -2.43
CA ASN A 13 -66.45 8.65 -2.99
C ASN A 13 -65.57 8.31 -4.21
N ALA A 14 -64.44 8.98 -4.41
CA ALA A 14 -63.58 8.74 -5.59
C ALA A 14 -62.34 7.84 -5.33
N PHE A 15 -62.21 7.21 -4.16
CA PHE A 15 -61.01 6.45 -3.79
C PHE A 15 -61.22 4.93 -3.59
N GLU A 16 -62.36 4.39 -4.01
CA GLU A 16 -62.59 2.94 -4.03
C GLU A 16 -62.10 2.35 -5.37
N GLY A 17 -60.85 1.87 -5.41
CA GLY A 17 -60.38 1.05 -6.53
C GLY A 17 -58.92 1.20 -6.96
N MET A 18 -58.11 2.02 -6.29
CA MET A 18 -56.67 2.02 -6.60
C MET A 18 -56.04 0.72 -6.08
N PRO A 19 -55.40 -0.09 -6.94
CA PRO A 19 -54.68 -1.28 -6.50
C PRO A 19 -53.61 -0.86 -5.51
N MET A 20 -53.64 -1.47 -4.32
CA MET A 20 -52.62 -1.31 -3.29
C MET A 20 -51.24 -1.64 -3.90
N MET A 21 -50.52 -0.60 -4.33
CA MET A 21 -49.14 -0.72 -4.79
C MET A 21 -48.35 -1.26 -3.60
N GLN A 22 -48.01 -2.55 -3.64
CA GLN A 22 -47.21 -3.16 -2.60
C GLN A 22 -45.91 -2.35 -2.48
N PRO A 23 -45.53 -1.89 -1.28
CA PRO A 23 -44.32 -1.11 -1.10
C PRO A 23 -43.15 -1.93 -1.64
N ALA A 24 -42.47 -1.37 -2.66
CA ALA A 24 -41.36 -2.03 -3.32
C ALA A 24 -40.36 -2.50 -2.27
N ASN A 25 -40.13 -3.81 -2.20
CA ASN A 25 -39.23 -4.44 -1.25
C ASN A 25 -37.87 -3.71 -1.30
N PRO A 26 -37.45 -3.01 -0.23
CA PRO A 26 -36.29 -2.13 -0.30
C PRO A 26 -35.07 -2.97 -0.63
N LYS A 27 -34.58 -2.83 -1.87
CA LYS A 27 -33.39 -3.53 -2.34
C LYS A 27 -32.28 -3.26 -1.33
N LYS A 28 -31.79 -4.33 -0.68
CA LYS A 28 -30.70 -4.27 0.29
C LYS A 28 -29.52 -3.55 -0.35
N ARG A 29 -29.34 -2.27 -0.03
CA ARG A 29 -28.21 -1.48 -0.53
C ARG A 29 -26.93 -2.14 -0.01
N LYS A 30 -26.05 -2.56 -0.93
CA LYS A 30 -24.73 -3.06 -0.55
C LYS A 30 -24.07 -1.97 0.31
N LYS A 31 -23.68 -2.30 1.54
CA LYS A 31 -22.95 -1.38 2.42
C LYS A 31 -21.70 -0.94 1.66
N GLN A 32 -21.59 0.34 1.33
CA GLN A 32 -20.40 0.88 0.70
C GLN A 32 -19.24 0.71 1.68
N GLN A 33 -18.13 0.12 1.22
CA GLN A 33 -16.94 0.00 2.04
C GLN A 33 -16.31 1.38 2.22
N LYS A 34 -16.06 1.75 3.48
CA LYS A 34 -15.37 3.00 3.81
C LYS A 34 -13.97 2.98 3.20
N LYS A 35 -13.51 4.15 2.72
CA LYS A 35 -12.20 4.31 2.07
C LYS A 35 -11.24 5.09 2.98
N TYR A 36 -9.94 4.92 2.77
CA TYR A 36 -8.94 5.78 3.41
C TYR A 36 -9.00 7.19 2.81
N ALA A 37 -8.78 8.20 3.64
CA ALA A 37 -8.76 9.59 3.20
C ALA A 37 -7.44 9.94 2.50
N THR A 38 -7.52 10.89 1.57
CA THR A 38 -6.39 11.44 0.81
C THR A 38 -6.57 12.94 0.70
N VAL A 39 -5.49 13.74 0.75
CA VAL A 39 -5.59 15.20 0.58
C VAL A 39 -6.23 15.57 -0.77
N PHE A 40 -6.00 14.80 -1.83
CA PHE A 40 -6.64 15.00 -3.14
C PHE A 40 -8.16 14.78 -3.19
N HIS A 41 -8.78 14.30 -2.11
CA HIS A 41 -10.22 14.19 -2.08
C HIS A 41 -10.79 15.58 -1.72
N PRO A 42 -11.73 16.18 -2.50
CA PRO A 42 -12.14 17.58 -2.30
C PRO A 42 -12.62 17.89 -0.88
N THR A 43 -13.36 16.97 -0.26
CA THR A 43 -13.78 17.13 1.15
C THR A 43 -12.61 17.18 2.12
N MET A 44 -11.55 16.40 1.90
CA MET A 44 -10.38 16.35 2.80
C MET A 44 -9.44 17.52 2.54
N GLU A 45 -9.26 17.93 1.29
CA GLU A 45 -8.58 19.17 0.91
C GLU A 45 -9.17 20.37 1.66
N ALA A 46 -10.49 20.54 1.57
CA ALA A 46 -11.21 21.62 2.26
C ALA A 46 -11.13 21.53 3.80
N VAL A 47 -10.99 20.33 4.38
CA VAL A 47 -10.71 20.22 5.82
C VAL A 47 -9.27 20.62 6.12
N CYS A 48 -8.29 20.14 5.34
CA CYS A 48 -6.87 20.40 5.57
C CYS A 48 -6.51 21.89 5.43
N GLU A 49 -7.21 22.59 4.55
CA GLU A 49 -7.07 24.04 4.31
C GLU A 49 -8.04 24.89 5.16
N GLU A 50 -8.79 24.28 6.09
CA GLU A 50 -9.75 24.96 6.98
C GLU A 50 -10.84 25.78 6.24
N LEU A 51 -11.21 25.40 5.01
CA LEU A 51 -12.15 26.13 4.14
C LEU A 51 -13.63 26.01 4.53
N PHE A 52 -13.96 25.21 5.55
CA PHE A 52 -15.34 25.04 5.99
C PHE A 52 -15.74 26.12 7.00
N TYR A 53 -16.79 26.89 6.68
CA TYR A 53 -17.35 27.89 7.58
C TYR A 53 -18.85 27.66 7.77
N PHE A 54 -19.30 27.63 9.02
CA PHE A 54 -20.69 27.41 9.38
C PHE A 54 -21.15 28.45 10.40
N ALA A 55 -22.37 28.96 10.22
CA ALA A 55 -22.99 29.83 11.22
C ALA A 55 -23.30 29.08 12.54
N ASP A 56 -23.66 27.80 12.45
CA ASP A 56 -24.15 27.00 13.58
C ASP A 56 -23.23 25.80 13.87
N LYS A 57 -22.98 25.53 15.16
CA LYS A 57 -22.20 24.37 15.62
C LYS A 57 -22.79 23.06 15.09
N GLN A 58 -24.12 22.93 15.11
CA GLN A 58 -24.82 21.72 14.68
C GLN A 58 -24.58 21.39 13.19
N LYS A 59 -24.42 22.41 12.32
CA LYS A 59 -24.10 22.20 10.91
C LYS A 59 -22.67 21.69 10.73
N ALA A 60 -21.73 22.20 11.52
CA ALA A 60 -20.35 21.71 11.54
C ALA A 60 -20.27 20.26 12.03
N GLU A 61 -20.97 19.93 13.12
CA GLU A 61 -21.07 18.56 13.65
C GLU A 61 -21.74 17.60 12.65
N ALA A 62 -22.80 18.03 11.98
CA ALA A 62 -23.44 17.25 10.91
C ALA A 62 -22.49 17.02 9.73
N ARG A 63 -21.66 18.00 9.36
CA ARG A 63 -20.63 17.83 8.34
C ARG A 63 -19.56 16.83 8.77
N LEU A 64 -19.12 16.89 10.03
CA LEU A 64 -18.16 15.95 10.59
C LEU A 64 -18.72 14.52 10.64
N ALA A 65 -20.01 14.36 10.95
CA ALA A 65 -20.70 13.07 10.90
C ALA A 65 -20.70 12.47 9.48
N ASN A 66 -20.97 13.28 8.45
CA ASN A 66 -20.90 12.83 7.06
C ASN A 66 -19.48 12.36 6.66
N ILE A 67 -18.45 13.05 7.14
CA ILE A 67 -17.04 12.65 6.95
C ILE A 67 -16.79 11.29 7.65
N ARG A 68 -17.26 11.13 8.89
CA ARG A 68 -17.15 9.89 9.67
C ARG A 68 -17.82 8.69 9.00
N ASP A 69 -18.92 8.91 8.27
CA ASP A 69 -19.61 7.87 7.52
C ASP A 69 -18.89 7.46 6.23
N THR A 70 -18.18 8.41 5.61
CA THR A 70 -17.49 8.20 4.33
C THR A 70 -16.12 7.54 4.51
N PHE A 71 -15.36 7.94 5.53
CA PHE A 71 -13.95 7.57 5.68
C PHE A 71 -13.68 6.62 6.84
N VAL A 72 -12.59 5.85 6.72
CA VAL A 72 -12.09 4.96 7.77
C VAL A 72 -11.44 5.80 8.88
N GLY A 73 -12.10 5.88 10.04
CA GLY A 73 -11.54 6.48 11.25
C GLY A 73 -10.58 5.57 12.00
N ARG A 74 -9.82 6.15 12.92
CA ARG A 74 -9.00 5.41 13.90
C ARG A 74 -9.89 4.52 14.76
N LYS A 75 -9.44 3.29 15.04
CA LYS A 75 -10.14 2.38 15.94
C LYS A 75 -9.99 2.87 17.37
N LEU A 76 -11.12 3.06 18.05
CA LEU A 76 -11.16 3.31 19.49
C LEU A 76 -11.01 2.00 20.27
N PRO A 77 -10.54 2.07 21.54
CA PRO A 77 -10.68 1.00 22.50
C PRO A 77 -12.13 0.51 22.63
N ALA A 78 -12.30 -0.77 22.98
CA ALA A 78 -13.63 -1.34 23.17
C ALA A 78 -14.38 -0.61 24.29
N GLY A 79 -15.60 -0.13 23.99
CA GLY A 79 -16.44 0.59 24.94
C GLY A 79 -16.37 2.12 24.85
N GLU A 80 -15.44 2.67 24.07
CA GLU A 80 -15.32 4.12 23.88
C GLU A 80 -16.01 4.59 22.59
N GLN A 81 -16.65 5.75 22.64
CA GLN A 81 -17.27 6.41 21.49
C GLN A 81 -16.64 7.77 21.29
N TRP A 82 -16.34 8.13 20.04
CA TRP A 82 -15.85 9.49 19.76
C TRP A 82 -16.94 10.51 20.14
N PRO A 83 -16.56 11.62 20.79
CA PRO A 83 -17.41 12.81 20.90
C PRO A 83 -18.00 13.23 19.54
N SER A 84 -19.13 13.91 19.55
CA SER A 84 -19.80 14.38 18.32
C SER A 84 -18.98 15.43 17.55
N ASP A 85 -18.10 16.14 18.24
CA ASP A 85 -17.28 17.23 17.74
C ASP A 85 -15.83 16.82 17.42
N VAL A 86 -15.47 15.55 17.60
CA VAL A 86 -14.12 15.03 17.35
C VAL A 86 -14.15 13.82 16.44
N PHE A 87 -13.26 13.81 15.44
CA PHE A 87 -13.05 12.64 14.60
C PHE A 87 -11.56 12.47 14.28
N GLU A 88 -10.99 11.31 14.62
CA GLU A 88 -9.63 10.95 14.24
C GLU A 88 -9.63 10.00 13.06
N LEU A 89 -8.85 10.33 12.03
CA LEU A 89 -8.62 9.48 10.86
C LEU A 89 -7.21 9.65 10.33
N TRP A 90 -6.76 8.70 9.51
CA TRP A 90 -5.51 8.81 8.78
C TRP A 90 -5.76 9.40 7.39
N ILE A 91 -4.99 10.43 7.02
CA ILE A 91 -5.11 11.12 5.74
C ILE A 91 -3.79 11.02 4.97
N ARG A 92 -3.82 10.40 3.78
CA ARG A 92 -2.66 10.31 2.90
C ARG A 92 -2.24 11.70 2.40
N GLY A 93 -0.96 12.04 2.54
CA GLY A 93 -0.36 13.30 2.13
C GLY A 93 -0.55 14.46 3.11
N TYR A 94 -1.24 14.25 4.23
CA TYR A 94 -1.49 15.32 5.19
C TYR A 94 -0.26 15.62 6.06
N ALA A 95 0.24 16.86 5.99
CA ALA A 95 1.31 17.40 6.82
C ALA A 95 2.59 16.52 6.87
N VAL A 96 2.98 15.98 5.72
CA VAL A 96 4.19 15.17 5.53
C VAL A 96 5.32 16.09 5.06
N SER A 97 6.44 16.14 5.78
CA SER A 97 7.66 16.81 5.32
C SER A 97 8.49 15.89 4.42
N GLU A 98 9.47 16.45 3.70
CA GLU A 98 10.41 15.68 2.86
C GLU A 98 11.18 14.63 3.70
N GLU A 99 11.68 15.02 4.89
CA GLU A 99 12.37 14.12 5.81
C GLU A 99 11.49 12.94 6.29
N GLU A 100 10.20 13.21 6.52
CA GLU A 100 9.22 12.20 6.89
C GLU A 100 8.91 11.27 5.71
N GLU A 101 8.81 11.81 4.49
CA GLU A 101 8.59 11.03 3.28
C GLU A 101 9.75 10.05 3.02
N ASP A 102 11.00 10.51 3.18
CA ASP A 102 12.19 9.67 3.10
C ASP A 102 12.21 8.57 4.16
N SER A 103 11.76 8.90 5.37
CA SER A 103 11.55 7.96 6.48
C SER A 103 10.38 6.99 6.24
N GLY A 104 9.63 7.16 5.16
CA GLY A 104 8.58 6.26 4.71
C GLY A 104 7.16 6.61 5.16
N TYR A 105 6.96 7.81 5.72
CA TYR A 105 5.62 8.34 5.97
C TYR A 105 4.93 8.63 4.64
N ARG A 106 3.63 8.33 4.57
CA ARG A 106 2.78 8.62 3.39
C ARG A 106 1.62 9.54 3.74
N GLY A 107 1.53 9.98 4.97
CA GLY A 107 0.40 10.70 5.55
C GLY A 107 0.43 10.58 7.07
N HIS A 108 -0.39 11.38 7.73
CA HIS A 108 -0.47 11.40 9.19
C HIS A 108 -1.90 11.20 9.68
N TYR A 109 -2.03 10.83 10.95
CA TYR A 109 -3.32 10.91 11.62
C TYR A 109 -3.67 12.38 11.86
N ALA A 110 -4.91 12.73 11.56
CA ALA A 110 -5.49 14.03 11.82
C ALA A 110 -6.63 13.88 12.83
N ARG A 111 -6.59 14.68 13.91
CA ARG A 111 -7.74 14.91 14.77
C ARG A 111 -8.49 16.11 14.25
N ILE A 112 -9.67 15.88 13.67
CA ILE A 112 -10.55 16.95 13.21
C ILE A 112 -11.47 17.32 14.39
N THR A 113 -11.41 18.58 14.81
CA THR A 113 -12.27 19.13 15.86
C THR A 113 -13.17 20.23 15.34
N VAL A 114 -14.43 20.27 15.77
CA VAL A 114 -15.32 21.41 15.54
C VAL A 114 -14.89 22.54 16.47
N ALA A 115 -14.35 23.62 15.90
CA ALA A 115 -13.86 24.77 16.65
C ALA A 115 -14.52 26.06 16.15
N LYS A 116 -14.56 27.08 17.01
CA LYS A 116 -14.99 28.42 16.61
C LYS A 116 -13.78 29.17 16.07
N GLY A 117 -13.86 29.64 14.83
CA GLY A 117 -12.83 30.46 14.19
C GLY A 117 -12.93 31.94 14.62
N ASP A 118 -12.05 32.76 14.04
CA ASP A 118 -11.88 34.16 14.43
C ASP A 118 -13.12 35.02 14.11
N ASP A 119 -13.81 34.75 13.00
CA ASP A 119 -15.02 35.46 12.57
C ASP A 119 -16.30 35.04 13.34
N ALA A 120 -16.15 34.38 14.49
CA ALA A 120 -17.22 33.74 15.25
C ALA A 120 -18.00 32.63 14.50
N LEU A 121 -17.58 32.26 13.29
CA LEU A 121 -18.08 31.11 12.54
C LEU A 121 -17.44 29.81 13.05
N TRP A 122 -18.15 28.70 12.90
CA TRP A 122 -17.64 27.36 13.23
C TRP A 122 -16.91 26.76 12.04
N THR A 123 -15.77 26.14 12.29
CA THR A 123 -14.92 25.46 11.30
C THR A 123 -14.53 24.06 11.76
N LEU A 124 -13.98 23.26 10.84
CA LEU A 124 -13.39 21.96 11.11
C LEU A 124 -11.87 22.12 11.11
N LYS A 125 -11.27 22.12 12.30
CA LYS A 125 -9.84 22.31 12.48
C LYS A 125 -9.11 20.97 12.52
N PRO A 126 -8.21 20.67 11.58
CA PRO A 126 -7.39 19.46 11.62
C PRO A 126 -6.14 19.70 12.47
N GLN A 127 -5.84 18.77 13.38
CA GLN A 127 -4.61 18.75 14.16
C GLN A 127 -3.80 17.50 13.82
N LYS A 128 -2.53 17.67 13.42
CA LYS A 128 -1.60 16.54 13.21
C LYS A 128 -1.38 15.81 14.53
N LEU A 129 -1.60 14.51 14.53
CA LEU A 129 -1.25 13.62 15.63
C LEU A 129 0.09 12.96 15.34
N ASP A 130 1.04 13.15 16.26
CA ASP A 130 2.35 12.49 16.19
C ASP A 130 2.22 11.04 16.65
N GLU A 131 2.07 10.14 15.69
CA GLU A 131 2.00 8.70 15.92
C GLU A 131 3.15 8.00 15.20
N PRO A 132 3.78 6.99 15.84
CA PRO A 132 4.92 6.30 15.25
C PRO A 132 4.51 5.52 14.00
N LEU A 133 5.38 5.49 12.99
CA LEU A 133 5.13 4.93 11.66
C LEU A 133 4.53 3.52 11.65
N HIS A 134 4.87 2.67 12.62
CA HIS A 134 4.36 1.29 12.70
C HIS A 134 2.85 1.20 12.96
N LYS A 135 2.20 2.27 13.45
CA LYS A 135 0.74 2.35 13.65
C LYS A 135 -0.01 2.91 12.45
N HIS A 136 0.69 3.38 11.42
CA HIS A 136 0.07 3.95 10.22
C HIS A 136 -0.49 2.83 9.33
N PRO A 137 -1.71 2.97 8.78
CA PRO A 137 -2.35 1.94 7.98
C PRO A 137 -1.64 1.72 6.63
N GLN A 138 -1.02 2.76 6.09
CA GLN A 138 -0.22 2.71 4.87
C GLN A 138 1.14 3.30 5.18
N ARG A 139 2.17 2.45 5.20
CA ARG A 139 3.57 2.83 5.34
C ARG A 139 4.33 2.48 4.06
N LYS A 140 5.35 3.25 3.70
CA LYS A 140 6.35 2.78 2.73
C LYS A 140 6.90 1.46 3.29
N ARG A 141 6.96 0.43 2.45
CA ARG A 141 7.66 -0.79 2.88
C ARG A 141 9.11 -0.42 3.11
N PRO A 142 9.75 -0.90 4.19
CA PRO A 142 11.18 -0.74 4.32
C PRO A 142 11.83 -1.27 3.04
N ASP A 143 12.83 -0.55 2.57
CA ASP A 143 13.62 -1.03 1.46
C ASP A 143 14.39 -2.26 1.95
N HIS A 144 14.02 -3.43 1.43
CA HIS A 144 14.62 -4.70 1.78
C HIS A 144 15.29 -5.23 0.53
N SER A 145 16.58 -5.54 0.62
CA SER A 145 17.32 -6.12 -0.50
C SER A 145 16.74 -7.45 -0.98
N HIS A 146 15.98 -8.16 -0.12
CA HIS A 146 15.38 -9.44 -0.41
C HIS A 146 13.85 -9.38 -0.20
N PRO A 147 13.05 -9.90 -1.13
CA PRO A 147 11.62 -10.07 -0.91
C PRO A 147 11.35 -11.07 0.21
N ASP A 148 10.24 -10.89 0.92
CA ASP A 148 9.71 -11.85 1.89
C ASP A 148 8.43 -12.53 1.35
N TRP A 149 7.94 -13.55 2.06
CA TRP A 149 6.68 -14.21 1.71
C TRP A 149 5.43 -13.34 1.93
N ASN A 150 5.55 -12.18 2.56
CA ASN A 150 4.45 -11.22 2.71
C ASN A 150 4.33 -10.25 1.54
N TYR A 151 5.36 -10.17 0.69
CA TYR A 151 5.31 -9.40 -0.56
C TYR A 151 4.09 -9.83 -1.39
N PRO A 152 3.27 -8.90 -1.94
CA PRO A 152 1.96 -9.23 -2.52
C PRO A 152 1.98 -10.35 -3.54
N VAL A 153 2.97 -10.31 -4.44
CA VAL A 153 3.17 -11.31 -5.49
C VAL A 153 3.58 -12.65 -4.87
N MET A 154 4.61 -12.65 -4.02
CA MET A 154 5.09 -13.84 -3.30
C MET A 154 3.99 -14.50 -2.46
N ARG A 155 3.16 -13.71 -1.80
CA ARG A 155 2.01 -14.17 -1.02
C ARG A 155 0.93 -14.78 -1.91
N GLY A 156 0.70 -14.21 -3.10
CA GLY A 156 -0.20 -14.78 -4.11
C GLY A 156 0.29 -16.14 -4.60
N ILE A 157 1.57 -16.23 -4.93
CA ILE A 157 2.25 -17.46 -5.35
C ILE A 157 2.16 -18.53 -4.25
N LYS A 158 2.50 -18.19 -3.00
CA LYS A 158 2.42 -19.10 -1.84
C LYS A 158 1.01 -19.65 -1.60
N LYS A 159 -0.02 -18.89 -1.95
CA LYS A 159 -1.43 -19.30 -1.84
C LYS A 159 -1.94 -20.07 -3.06
N GLY A 160 -1.13 -20.27 -4.09
CA GLY A 160 -1.55 -20.90 -5.35
C GLY A 160 -2.52 -20.03 -6.14
N ARG A 161 -2.26 -18.71 -6.25
CA ARG A 161 -3.05 -17.81 -7.11
C ARG A 161 -3.07 -18.37 -8.54
N ILE A 162 -4.27 -18.49 -9.09
CA ILE A 162 -4.54 -18.87 -10.48
C ILE A 162 -4.59 -17.58 -11.31
N TYR A 163 -3.88 -17.57 -12.42
CA TYR A 163 -3.84 -16.51 -13.41
C TYR A 163 -4.66 -16.92 -14.64
N GLU A 164 -5.30 -15.92 -15.26
CA GLU A 164 -6.15 -16.16 -16.43
C GLU A 164 -5.31 -16.49 -17.66
N ASP A 165 -4.14 -15.86 -17.78
CA ASP A 165 -3.24 -15.97 -18.93
C ASP A 165 -1.78 -16.09 -18.50
N TYR A 166 -0.95 -16.64 -19.38
CA TYR A 166 0.51 -16.74 -19.23
C TYR A 166 1.14 -15.35 -19.07
N ASP A 167 0.69 -14.37 -19.86
CA ASP A 167 1.23 -13.01 -19.83
C ASP A 167 0.97 -12.31 -18.48
N GLN A 168 -0.18 -12.60 -17.85
CA GLN A 168 -0.48 -12.09 -16.51
C GLN A 168 0.47 -12.67 -15.45
N ALA A 169 0.76 -13.98 -15.53
CA ALA A 169 1.71 -14.63 -14.64
C ALA A 169 3.15 -14.15 -14.90
N LEU A 170 3.52 -13.90 -16.15
CA LEU A 170 4.81 -13.37 -16.54
C LEU A 170 5.01 -11.94 -16.01
N GLY A 171 4.01 -11.07 -16.16
CA GLY A 171 4.07 -9.69 -15.66
C GLY A 171 4.28 -9.61 -14.15
N GLU A 172 3.74 -10.55 -13.38
CA GLU A 172 3.99 -10.65 -11.93
C GLU A 172 5.44 -11.07 -11.60
N LEU A 173 6.03 -11.97 -12.39
CA LEU A 173 7.46 -12.32 -12.27
C LEU A 173 8.38 -11.17 -12.70
N GLU A 174 8.02 -10.43 -13.74
CA GLU A 174 8.75 -9.24 -14.18
C GLU A 174 8.69 -8.13 -13.14
N THR A 175 7.51 -7.91 -12.53
CA THR A 175 7.35 -6.96 -11.42
C THR A 175 8.30 -7.32 -10.27
N LEU A 176 8.41 -8.60 -9.91
CA LEU A 176 9.38 -9.06 -8.91
C LEU A 176 10.84 -8.78 -9.30
N HIS A 177 11.20 -8.93 -10.57
CA HIS A 177 12.56 -8.64 -11.04
C HIS A 177 12.87 -7.14 -11.01
N ILE A 178 11.90 -6.30 -11.42
CA ILE A 178 12.02 -4.85 -11.40
C ILE A 178 12.17 -4.33 -9.97
N ASP A 179 11.38 -4.86 -9.04
CA ASP A 179 11.42 -4.44 -7.64
C ASP A 179 12.66 -4.95 -6.90
N PHE A 180 13.23 -6.08 -7.32
CA PHE A 180 14.35 -6.75 -6.64
C PHE A 180 15.44 -7.23 -7.61
N PRO A 181 16.07 -6.33 -8.39
CA PRO A 181 16.97 -6.71 -9.48
C PRO A 181 18.23 -7.45 -9.00
N ASP A 182 18.74 -7.11 -7.82
CA ASP A 182 20.00 -7.65 -7.28
C ASP A 182 19.90 -9.11 -6.82
N VAL A 183 18.69 -9.56 -6.48
CA VAL A 183 18.42 -10.88 -5.90
C VAL A 183 17.58 -11.77 -6.79
N THR A 184 17.35 -11.33 -8.02
CA THR A 184 16.58 -12.04 -9.02
C THR A 184 17.39 -12.26 -10.29
N ILE A 185 17.14 -13.39 -10.96
CA ILE A 185 17.70 -13.70 -12.28
C ILE A 185 16.55 -14.18 -13.17
N PRO A 186 16.12 -13.39 -14.15
CA PRO A 186 15.01 -13.75 -15.04
C PRO A 186 15.44 -14.86 -16.00
N GLY A 187 14.50 -15.76 -16.30
CA GLY A 187 14.62 -16.82 -17.29
C GLY A 187 13.31 -17.01 -18.05
N LYS A 188 13.33 -17.80 -19.12
CA LYS A 188 12.13 -18.04 -19.95
C LYS A 188 11.04 -18.76 -19.14
N GLY A 189 10.01 -18.02 -18.72
CA GLY A 189 8.91 -18.53 -17.88
C GLY A 189 9.33 -18.92 -16.46
N LYS A 190 10.51 -18.48 -16.01
CA LYS A 190 11.06 -18.81 -14.69
C LYS A 190 11.76 -17.60 -14.09
N LEU A 191 11.72 -17.49 -12.76
CA LEU A 191 12.48 -16.48 -12.02
C LEU A 191 13.25 -17.18 -10.91
N HIS A 192 14.58 -17.05 -10.94
CA HIS A 192 15.39 -17.40 -9.77
C HIS A 192 15.38 -16.22 -8.81
N ILE A 193 15.08 -16.45 -7.54
CA ILE A 193 14.94 -15.39 -6.55
C ILE A 193 15.48 -15.83 -5.19
N ILE A 194 16.10 -14.91 -4.46
CA ILE A 194 16.50 -15.12 -3.06
C ILE A 194 15.42 -14.49 -2.16
N VAL A 195 14.82 -15.29 -1.29
CA VAL A 195 13.69 -14.88 -0.44
C VAL A 195 14.09 -14.94 1.03
N TYR A 196 13.71 -13.93 1.81
CA TYR A 196 13.91 -13.89 3.25
C TYR A 196 12.82 -14.70 3.98
N GLU A 197 13.22 -15.64 4.83
CA GLU A 197 12.30 -16.54 5.57
C GLU A 197 12.16 -16.23 7.06
N GLY A 198 12.87 -15.22 7.57
CA GLY A 198 12.83 -14.84 9.00
C GLY A 198 13.94 -15.47 9.83
N LYS A 199 13.93 -15.17 11.13
CA LYS A 199 15.00 -15.57 12.06
C LYS A 199 14.92 -17.01 12.58
N GLU A 200 13.80 -17.68 12.34
CA GLU A 200 13.57 -19.06 12.81
C GLU A 200 14.13 -20.11 11.83
N ALA A 201 14.44 -19.70 10.59
CA ALA A 201 15.05 -20.57 9.60
C ALA A 201 16.56 -20.72 9.84
N GLU A 202 17.10 -21.90 9.56
CA GLU A 202 18.54 -22.19 9.64
C GLU A 202 19.36 -21.25 8.74
N ASN A 203 18.79 -20.87 7.60
CA ASN A 203 19.27 -19.77 6.75
C ASN A 203 18.22 -18.67 6.70
N TYR A 204 18.59 -17.43 7.04
CA TYR A 204 17.70 -16.26 6.94
C TYR A 204 17.15 -16.02 5.52
N THR A 205 17.86 -16.51 4.51
CA THR A 205 17.52 -16.39 3.09
C THR A 205 17.65 -17.71 2.36
N ASN A 206 16.67 -18.03 1.52
CA ASN A 206 16.63 -19.25 0.72
C ASN A 206 16.48 -18.93 -0.77
N LYS A 207 17.10 -19.74 -1.63
CA LYS A 207 17.02 -19.57 -3.09
C LYS A 207 15.85 -20.37 -3.64
N TYR A 208 14.93 -19.71 -4.32
CA TYR A 208 13.78 -20.32 -4.97
C TYR A 208 13.86 -20.22 -6.49
N ILE A 209 13.21 -21.16 -7.15
CA ILE A 209 12.91 -21.11 -8.58
C ILE A 209 11.40 -21.00 -8.69
N LEU A 210 10.92 -19.85 -9.15
CA LEU A 210 9.53 -19.64 -9.54
C LEU A 210 9.39 -20.10 -11.00
N SER A 211 8.37 -20.87 -11.32
CA SER A 211 8.13 -21.39 -12.68
C SER A 211 6.64 -21.34 -13.00
N ILE A 212 6.30 -20.74 -14.14
CA ILE A 212 4.92 -20.73 -14.63
C ILE A 212 4.58 -22.12 -15.15
N LYS A 213 3.44 -22.66 -14.72
CA LYS A 213 2.87 -23.90 -15.25
C LYS A 213 1.41 -23.67 -15.64
N THR A 214 1.02 -24.24 -16.77
CA THR A 214 -0.38 -24.30 -17.21
C THR A 214 -1.08 -25.42 -16.44
N GLN A 215 -2.20 -25.11 -15.80
CA GLN A 215 -2.96 -26.04 -14.96
C GLN A 215 -4.02 -26.81 -15.75
N ASP A 216 -4.72 -26.13 -16.66
CA ASP A 216 -5.88 -26.66 -17.39
C ASP A 216 -5.77 -26.37 -18.91
N GLU A 217 -6.54 -27.11 -19.73
CA GLU A 217 -6.69 -26.84 -21.18
C GLU A 217 -7.26 -25.45 -21.46
N ASP A 218 -7.93 -24.84 -20.49
CA ASP A 218 -8.48 -23.48 -20.53
C ASP A 218 -7.40 -22.37 -20.53
N GLY A 219 -6.12 -22.72 -20.50
CA GLY A 219 -5.00 -21.76 -20.54
C GLY A 219 -4.66 -21.13 -19.19
N ARG A 220 -5.38 -21.50 -18.11
CA ARG A 220 -5.11 -20.98 -16.77
C ARG A 220 -3.75 -21.41 -16.27
N CYS A 221 -3.04 -20.46 -15.67
CA CYS A 221 -1.67 -20.66 -15.22
C CYS A 221 -1.54 -20.51 -13.70
N ILE A 222 -0.60 -21.25 -13.13
CA ILE A 222 -0.14 -21.09 -11.74
C ILE A 222 1.36 -20.88 -11.74
N ILE A 223 1.87 -20.13 -10.75
CA ILE A 223 3.30 -20.02 -10.52
C ILE A 223 3.67 -20.99 -9.41
N GLU A 224 4.42 -22.03 -9.75
CA GLU A 224 4.99 -22.94 -8.75
C GLU A 224 6.32 -22.38 -8.24
N TYR A 225 6.64 -22.67 -6.99
CA TYR A 225 7.95 -22.36 -6.40
C TYR A 225 8.62 -23.64 -5.91
N LYS A 226 9.93 -23.77 -6.18
CA LYS A 226 10.76 -24.88 -5.68
C LYS A 226 11.98 -24.32 -4.98
N LEU A 227 12.29 -24.87 -3.80
CA LEU A 227 13.55 -24.59 -3.12
C LEU A 227 14.68 -25.13 -4.01
N LYS A 228 15.65 -24.29 -4.32
CA LYS A 228 16.86 -24.73 -5.01
C LYS A 228 17.74 -25.38 -3.95
N ASP A 229 17.87 -26.70 -4.01
CA ASP A 229 18.74 -27.42 -3.11
C ASP A 229 20.13 -26.75 -3.12
N PRO A 230 20.73 -26.50 -1.95
CA PRO A 230 22.10 -26.02 -1.90
C PRO A 230 22.92 -27.07 -2.63
N VAL A 231 23.40 -26.73 -3.83
CA VAL A 231 24.31 -27.59 -4.58
C VAL A 231 25.43 -27.89 -3.63
N ALA A 232 25.46 -29.11 -3.08
CA ALA A 232 26.49 -29.54 -2.16
C ALA A 232 27.78 -29.20 -2.90
N LYS A 233 28.52 -28.20 -2.37
CA LYS A 233 29.79 -27.79 -2.93
C LYS A 233 30.68 -29.01 -2.78
N LYS A 234 30.64 -29.93 -3.74
CA LYS A 234 31.76 -30.82 -4.01
C LYS A 234 32.85 -29.84 -4.35
N ALA A 235 33.69 -29.53 -3.37
CA ALA A 235 34.90 -28.78 -3.58
C ALA A 235 35.50 -29.37 -4.85
N PRO A 236 35.75 -28.57 -5.91
CA PRO A 236 36.47 -29.08 -7.05
C PRO A 236 37.73 -29.68 -6.44
N ASN A 237 37.88 -30.99 -6.61
CA ASN A 237 39.08 -31.71 -6.22
C ASN A 237 40.15 -31.18 -7.19
N LEU A 238 40.62 -29.96 -6.93
CA LEU A 238 41.82 -29.39 -7.51
C LEU A 238 42.95 -30.22 -6.89
N LYS A 239 43.07 -31.47 -7.35
CA LYS A 239 44.36 -32.13 -7.39
C LYS A 239 45.18 -31.24 -8.31
N GLN A 240 45.85 -30.26 -7.68
CA GLN A 240 46.99 -29.58 -8.24
C GLN A 240 47.96 -30.68 -8.63
N LYS A 241 47.90 -31.10 -9.90
CA LYS A 241 49.06 -31.66 -10.57
C LYS A 241 50.04 -30.49 -10.60
N ARG A 242 50.89 -30.39 -9.58
CA ARG A 242 52.16 -29.68 -9.67
C ARG A 242 52.91 -30.37 -10.81
N HIS A 243 52.81 -29.82 -12.00
CA HIS A 243 53.91 -29.92 -12.96
C HIS A 243 54.98 -28.99 -12.41
N GLU A 244 56.04 -29.59 -11.85
CA GLU A 244 57.34 -28.97 -11.80
C GLU A 244 57.80 -28.81 -13.25
N GLU A 245 57.66 -27.62 -13.81
CA GLU A 245 58.45 -27.18 -14.94
C GLU A 245 58.75 -25.70 -14.73
N THR A 246 59.93 -25.49 -14.17
CA THR A 246 60.66 -24.23 -14.11
C THR A 246 60.95 -23.77 -15.54
N GLU A 247 60.27 -22.73 -16.01
CA GLU A 247 60.83 -21.79 -16.99
C GLU A 247 60.58 -20.37 -16.51
N GLU A 248 61.67 -19.71 -16.12
CA GLU A 248 61.73 -18.29 -15.79
C GLU A 248 61.47 -17.45 -17.05
N VAL A 249 60.21 -17.09 -17.30
CA VAL A 249 59.92 -16.00 -18.24
C VAL A 249 60.03 -14.67 -17.47
N ILE A 250 61.25 -14.16 -17.41
CA ILE A 250 61.57 -12.80 -16.96
C ILE A 250 60.96 -11.83 -17.99
N GLY A 251 59.78 -11.29 -17.70
CA GLY A 251 59.16 -10.23 -18.49
C GLY A 251 59.96 -8.92 -18.42
N SER A 252 60.38 -8.41 -19.57
CA SER A 252 61.26 -7.25 -19.77
C SER A 252 60.65 -5.87 -19.48
N PHE A 253 59.61 -5.77 -18.65
CA PHE A 253 58.81 -4.54 -18.53
C PHE A 253 59.12 -3.66 -17.31
N THR A 254 59.87 -4.15 -16.31
CA THR A 254 60.17 -3.41 -15.06
C THR A 254 61.63 -2.96 -14.92
N GLN A 255 62.35 -2.79 -16.03
CA GLN A 255 63.75 -2.31 -16.00
C GLN A 255 63.92 -0.78 -16.16
N LYS A 256 62.85 0.02 -16.27
CA LYS A 256 62.95 1.46 -16.62
C LYS A 256 62.57 2.49 -15.54
N LEU A 257 62.46 2.11 -14.27
CA LEU A 257 62.16 3.09 -13.18
C LEU A 257 63.23 3.19 -12.08
N LYS A 258 64.48 2.82 -12.38
CA LYS A 258 65.64 3.16 -11.54
C LYS A 258 66.52 4.18 -12.23
N GLY A 259 66.10 5.44 -12.26
CA GLY A 259 66.96 6.47 -12.81
C GLY A 259 66.36 7.86 -12.92
N GLU A 260 65.83 8.44 -11.85
CA GLU A 260 65.80 9.91 -11.78
C GLU A 260 65.87 10.41 -10.34
N ARG A 261 67.10 10.77 -9.96
CA ARG A 261 67.41 11.51 -8.74
C ARG A 261 66.87 12.93 -8.92
N PHE A 262 65.78 13.26 -8.23
CA PHE A 262 65.37 14.66 -8.06
C PHE A 262 66.44 15.41 -7.25
N ARG A 263 67.20 16.26 -7.95
CA ARG A 263 68.05 17.30 -7.37
C ARG A 263 67.16 18.46 -6.93
N LYS A 264 67.28 18.85 -5.66
CA LYS A 264 66.77 20.10 -5.10
C LYS A 264 67.44 21.31 -5.77
N LYS A 265 66.65 22.35 -6.03
CA LYS A 265 67.05 23.75 -5.95
C LYS A 265 65.98 24.49 -5.14
#